data_AF-A0A1T8PB70-F1
#
_entry.id   AF-A0A1T8PB70-F1
#
_cell.length_a   1.000
_cell.length_b   1.000
_cell.length_c   1.000
_cell.angle_alpha   90.00
_cell.angle_beta   90.00
_cell.angle_gamma   90.00
#
_symmetry.space_group_name_H-M   'P 1'
#
loop_
_entity.id
_entity.type
_entity.pdbx_description
1 polymer ?
#
loop_
_entity_poly.entity_id
_entity_poly.type
_entity_poly.pdbx_seq_one_letter_code
_entity_poly.pdbx_strand_id
1 'polypeptide(L)' 'MILVEIYPDSADEYRWRAKDGENGHVIADSGEGYKNISDVERMIQRVFSGETARPPAPEPVHLRITYRGMAGPSDDEQIR' A
#
# COMPACT_ATOMS: atom_id res chain seq x y z
N MET A 1 7.82 -9.06 -6.66
CA MET A 1 6.90 -7.91 -6.88
C MET A 1 5.80 -7.97 -5.83
N ILE A 2 5.55 -6.88 -5.11
CA ILE A 2 4.46 -6.81 -4.12
C ILE A 2 3.32 -5.96 -4.69
N LEU A 3 2.12 -6.53 -4.68
CA LEU A 3 0.90 -5.82 -5.09
C LEU A 3 0.17 -5.33 -3.85
N VAL A 4 -0.03 -4.02 -3.75
CA VAL A 4 -0.83 -3.39 -2.71
C VAL A 4 -2.15 -2.91 -3.32
N GLU A 5 -3.26 -3.37 -2.76
CA GLU A 5 -4.61 -2.94 -3.12
C GLU A 5 -5.17 -2.06 -1.99
N ILE A 6 -5.50 -0.80 -2.29
CA ILE A 6 -6.21 0.11 -1.39
C ILE A 6 -7.67 0.15 -1.82
N TYR A 7 -8.59 0.04 -0.86
CA TYR A 7 -10.03 0.02 -1.09
C TYR A 7 -10.78 0.67 0.09
N PRO A 8 -11.93 1.30 -0.16
CA PRO A 8 -12.79 1.83 0.89
C PRO A 8 -13.59 0.70 1.54
N ASP A 9 -13.88 0.84 2.83
CA ASP A 9 -14.79 -0.02 3.56
C ASP A 9 -16.17 0.62 3.73
N SER A 10 -17.09 -0.10 4.36
CA SER A 10 -18.47 0.36 4.58
C SER A 10 -18.61 1.50 5.58
N ALA A 11 -17.55 1.86 6.30
CA ALA A 11 -17.50 2.95 7.26
C ALA A 11 -16.87 4.23 6.68
N ASP A 12 -16.66 4.30 5.36
CA ASP A 12 -15.93 5.38 4.68
C ASP A 12 -14.46 5.45 5.10
N GLU A 13 -13.91 4.34 5.62
CA GLU A 13 -12.50 4.22 5.98
C GLU A 13 -11.73 3.51 4.86
N TYR A 14 -10.46 3.85 4.70
CA TYR A 14 -9.56 3.23 3.75
C TYR A 14 -8.83 2.06 4.39
N ARG A 15 -8.82 0.93 3.68
CA ARG A 15 -8.05 -0.25 4.03
C ARG A 15 -7.13 -0.63 2.89
N TRP A 16 -6.01 -1.22 3.24
CA TRP A 16 -5.07 -1.77 2.28
C TRP A 16 -4.80 -3.25 2.56
N ARG A 17 -4.34 -3.95 1.54
CA ARG A 17 -3.77 -5.30 1.67
C ARG A 17 -2.62 -5.46 0.69
N ALA A 18 -1.58 -6.14 1.14
CA ALA A 18 -0.44 -6.50 0.33
C ALA A 18 -0.50 -7.99 -0.01
N LYS A 19 -0.18 -8.29 -1.26
CA LYS A 19 -0.13 -9.64 -1.80
C LYS A 19 1.18 -9.90 -2.49
N ASP A 20 1.59 -11.15 -2.45
CA ASP A 20 2.63 -11.67 -3.31
C ASP A 20 2.17 -11.54 -4.77
N GLY A 21 2.91 -10.79 -5.58
CA GLY A 21 2.53 -10.52 -6.97
C GLY A 21 2.63 -11.74 -7.88
N GLU A 22 3.34 -12.78 -7.46
CA GLU A 22 3.51 -14.03 -8.22
C GLU A 22 2.47 -15.08 -7.82
N ASN A 23 2.25 -15.29 -6.51
CA ASN A 23 1.37 -16.33 -5.99
C ASN A 23 -0.02 -15.81 -5.55
N GLY A 24 -0.19 -14.49 -5.41
CA GLY A 24 -1.43 -13.85 -4.97
C GLY A 24 -1.77 -14.01 -3.48
N HIS A 25 -0.87 -14.64 -2.70
CA HIS A 25 -1.05 -14.82 -1.27
C HIS A 25 -0.99 -13.50 -0.52
N VAL A 26 -1.89 -13.30 0.44
CA VAL A 26 -1.85 -12.12 1.32
C VAL A 26 -0.65 -12.23 2.24
N ILE A 27 0.22 -11.23 2.19
CA ILE A 27 1.44 -11.14 3.01
C ILE A 27 1.28 -10.15 4.16
N ALA A 28 0.39 -9.16 4.01
CA ALA A 28 0.05 -8.19 5.04
C ALA A 28 -1.31 -7.53 4.75
N ASP A 29 -1.97 -7.05 5.79
CA ASP A 29 -3.25 -6.34 5.73
C ASP A 29 -3.29 -5.16 6.70
N SER A 30 -4.23 -4.24 6.43
CA SER A 30 -4.49 -3.07 7.25
C SER A 30 -5.21 -3.47 8.54
N GLY A 31 -4.48 -3.50 9.65
CA GLY A 31 -5.05 -3.78 10.97
C GLY A 31 -6.00 -2.69 11.50
N GLU A 32 -5.86 -1.45 11.01
CA GLU A 32 -6.72 -0.31 11.34
C GLU A 32 -7.29 0.34 10.08
N GLY A 33 -8.49 0.93 10.18
CA GLY A 33 -9.09 1.76 9.13
C GLY A 33 -8.50 3.16 9.13
N TYR A 34 -8.15 3.68 7.95
CA TYR A 34 -7.54 5.01 7.81
C TYR A 34 -8.57 6.01 7.28
N LYS A 35 -8.50 7.27 7.75
CA LYS A 35 -9.42 8.33 7.31
C LYS A 35 -9.00 9.02 6.01
N ASN A 36 -7.73 8.89 5.61
CA ASN A 36 -7.20 9.51 4.39
C ASN A 36 -6.30 8.53 3.63
N ILE A 37 -6.27 8.66 2.30
CA ILE A 37 -5.41 7.87 1.42
C ILE A 37 -3.93 8.19 1.66
N SER A 38 -3.56 9.45 1.87
CA SER A 38 -2.16 9.85 2.09
C SER A 38 -1.56 9.22 3.36
N ASP A 39 -2.37 8.98 4.39
CA ASP A 39 -1.96 8.24 5.60
C ASP A 39 -1.68 6.76 5.29
N VAL A 40 -2.51 6.15 4.44
CA VAL A 40 -2.31 4.79 3.94
C VAL A 40 -1.02 4.68 3.14
N GLU A 41 -0.77 5.61 2.22
CA GLU A 41 0.44 5.63 1.38
C GLU A 41 1.71 5.78 2.21
N ARG A 42 1.72 6.72 3.18
CA ARG A 42 2.84 6.89 4.11
C ARG A 42 3.08 5.63 4.93
N MET A 43 2.03 4.94 5.36
CA MET A 43 2.18 3.68 6.08
C MET A 43 2.74 2.56 5.19
N ILE A 44 2.23 2.39 3.97
CA ILE A 44 2.74 1.43 2.99
C ILE A 44 4.23 1.69 2.74
N GLN A 45 4.62 2.95 2.52
CA GLN A 45 6.02 3.31 2.38
C GLN A 45 6.83 2.88 3.60
N ARG A 46 6.39 3.13 4.84
CA ARG A 46 7.13 2.71 6.05
C ARG A 46 7.26 1.20 6.22
N VAL A 47 6.20 0.46 5.90
CA VAL A 47 6.19 -1.02 6.04
C VAL A 47 7.07 -1.68 4.99
N PHE A 48 7.04 -1.18 3.75
CA PHE A 48 7.67 -1.84 2.62
C PHE A 48 8.96 -1.16 2.12
N SER A 49 9.29 0.07 2.52
CA SER A 49 10.58 0.72 2.17
C SER A 49 11.77 0.10 2.90
N GLY A 50 11.53 -0.80 3.86
CA GLY A 50 12.59 -1.51 4.57
C GLY A 50 13.29 -0.67 5.64
N GLU A 51 12.83 0.55 5.94
CA GLU A 51 13.45 1.41 6.95
C GLU A 51 13.46 0.79 8.37
N THR A 52 12.52 -0.11 8.63
CA THR A 52 12.34 -0.75 9.94
C THR A 52 12.84 -2.21 9.99
N ALA A 53 13.21 -2.80 8.85
CA ALA A 53 13.68 -4.18 8.76
C ALA A 53 15.12 -4.18 8.22
N ARG A 54 16.04 -4.69 9.05
CA ARG A 54 17.43 -5.11 8.74
C ARG A 54 17.72 -5.17 7.22
N PRO A 55 18.80 -4.55 6.73
CA PRO A 55 18.96 -4.14 5.33
C PRO A 55 18.52 -5.24 4.37
N PRO A 56 17.51 -5.01 3.52
CA PRO A 56 17.20 -5.97 2.49
C PRO A 56 18.42 -6.09 1.57
N ALA A 57 18.86 -7.33 1.34
CA ALA A 57 19.79 -7.68 0.29
C ALA A 57 19.25 -7.16 -1.08
N PRO A 58 20.11 -7.00 -2.10
CA PRO A 58 20.11 -5.89 -3.07
C PRO A 58 18.95 -5.80 -4.10
N GLU A 59 17.84 -6.49 -3.91
CA GLU A 59 16.70 -6.35 -4.81
C GLU A 59 15.74 -5.27 -4.32
N PRO A 60 15.51 -4.20 -5.12
CA PRO A 60 14.47 -3.24 -4.80
C PRO A 60 13.13 -3.98 -4.77
N VAL A 61 12.42 -3.84 -3.65
CA VAL A 61 11.05 -4.33 -3.56
C VAL A 61 10.22 -3.51 -4.53
N HIS A 62 9.92 -4.09 -5.70
CA HIS A 62 9.00 -3.48 -6.64
C HIS A 62 7.59 -3.50 -6.03
N LEU A 63 7.13 -2.32 -5.61
CA LEU A 63 5.80 -2.07 -5.07
C LEU A 63 4.89 -1.57 -6.19
N ARG A 64 3.72 -2.20 -6.33
CA ARG A 64 2.66 -1.73 -7.21
C ARG A 64 1.43 -1.43 -6.37
N ILE A 65 1.05 -0.16 -6.29
CA ILE A 65 -0.17 0.27 -5.59
C ILE A 65 -1.32 0.34 -6.60
N THR A 66 -2.49 -0.16 -6.20
CA THR A 66 -3.71 -0.14 -7.00
C THR A 66 -4.87 0.33 -6.15
N TYR A 67 -5.78 1.11 -6.74
CA TYR A 67 -6.93 1.70 -6.07
C TYR A 67 -8.18 1.02 -6.61
N ARG A 68 -8.89 0.28 -5.77
CA ARG A 68 -10.13 -0.41 -6.15
C ARG A 68 -11.33 0.41 -5.70
N GLY A 69 -12.22 0.73 -6.63
CA GLY A 69 -13.46 1.46 -6.33
C GLY A 69 -13.24 2.94 -6.00
N MET A 70 -12.05 3.47 -6.28
CA MET A 70 -11.66 4.87 -6.06
C MET A 70 -10.96 5.40 -7.30
N ALA A 71 -11.07 6.71 -7.54
CA ALA A 71 -10.06 7.39 -8.33
C ALA A 71 -8.74 7.26 -7.55
N GLY A 72 -7.70 6.73 -8.17
CA GLY A 72 -6.36 6.78 -7.59
C GLY A 72 -5.93 8.24 -7.32
N PRO A 73 -4.80 8.47 -6.64
CA PRO A 73 -4.28 9.82 -6.46
C PRO A 73 -4.22 10.45 -7.85
N SER A 74 -4.91 11.57 -8.00
CA SER A 74 -4.85 12.32 -9.26
C SER A 74 -3.38 12.65 -9.51
N ASP A 75 -2.90 12.51 -10.75
CA ASP A 75 -1.50 12.80 -11.14
C ASP A 75 -0.98 14.14 -10.57
N ASP A 76 -1.88 15.09 -10.29
CA ASP A 76 -1.63 16.40 -9.68
C ASP A 76 -1.12 16.36 -8.22
N GLU A 77 -1.43 15.31 -7.45
CA GLU A 77 -1.05 15.20 -6.03
C GLU A 77 0.32 14.52 -5.82
N GLN A 78 0.85 13.83 -6.85
CA GLN A 78 2.19 13.20 -6.79
C GLN A 78 3.35 14.17 -7.03
N ILE A 79 3.06 15.45 -7.30
CA ILE A 79 4.06 16.50 -7.50
C ILE A 79 3.83 17.62 -6.46
N ARG A 80 4.11 17.36 -5.17
CA ARG A 80 4.37 18.40 -4.17
C ARG A 80 5.40 17.96 -3.14
#